data_AF-T0Y3L1-F1
#
_entry.id   AF-T0Y3L1-F1
#
_cell.length_a   1.000
_cell.length_b   1.000
_cell.length_c   1.000
_cell.angle_alpha   90.00
_cell.angle_beta   90.00
_cell.angle_gamma   90.00
#
_symmetry.space_group_name_H-M   'P 1'
#
loop_
_entity.id
_entity.type
_entity.pdbx_description
1 polymer ?
#
loop_
_entity_poly.entity_id
_entity_poly.type
_entity_poly.pdbx_seq_one_letter_code
_entity_poly.pdbx_strand_id
1 'polypeptide(L)' 'RYLVFLWYLNDVEDGGETEFCDLGLRVQARAGRLLMFPPYWMYQHAGLPPLSNDKYILSTYLLFQPSTVPLVR' A
#
# COMPACT_ATOMS: atom_id res chain seq x y z
N ARG A 1 -9.46 7.90 -4.66
CA ARG A 1 -8.82 6.71 -4.05
C ARG A 1 -9.09 6.79 -2.56
N TYR A 2 -9.69 5.77 -1.97
CA TYR A 2 -10.13 5.79 -0.57
C TYR A 2 -9.32 4.87 0.34
N LEU A 3 -8.84 3.75 -0.19
CA LEU A 3 -7.99 2.82 0.55
C LEU A 3 -6.90 2.27 -0.36
N VAL A 4 -5.68 2.21 0.14
CA VAL A 4 -4.53 1.58 -0.54
C VAL A 4 -4.43 0.13 -0.09
N PHE A 5 -4.09 -0.75 -1.02
CA PHE A 5 -3.72 -2.14 -0.75
C PHE A 5 -2.34 -2.40 -1.32
N LEU A 6 -1.38 -2.75 -0.46
CA LEU A 6 -0.07 -3.25 -0.87
C LEU A 6 0.03 -4.70 -0.40
N TRP A 7 -0.03 -5.63 -1.35
CA TRP A 7 0.11 -7.06 -1.09
C TRP A 7 1.51 -7.51 -1.44
N TYR A 8 2.27 -8.00 -0.45
CA TYR A 8 3.59 -8.56 -0.65
C TYR A 8 3.49 -10.00 -1.18
N LEU A 9 4.11 -10.26 -2.32
CA LEU A 9 4.01 -11.55 -3.02
C LEU A 9 5.13 -12.52 -2.64
N ASN A 10 6.17 -12.03 -1.98
CA ASN A 10 7.29 -12.81 -1.45
C ASN A 10 7.84 -12.17 -0.16
N ASP A 11 8.64 -12.94 0.58
CA ASP A 11 9.43 -12.43 1.68
C ASP A 11 10.65 -11.66 1.17
N VAL A 12 11.02 -10.60 1.90
CA VAL A 12 12.32 -9.95 1.80
C VAL A 12 12.91 -9.96 3.21
N GLU A 13 14.06 -10.61 3.39
CA GLU A 13 14.69 -10.78 4.70
C GLU A 13 15.35 -9.48 5.18
N ASP A 14 16.11 -8.82 4.31
CA ASP A 14 16.84 -7.58 4.63
C ASP A 14 16.40 -6.41 3.74
N GLY A 15 16.04 -5.29 4.37
CA GLY A 15 15.49 -4.11 3.71
C GLY A 15 14.09 -4.34 3.13
N GLY A 16 13.72 -3.54 2.12
CA GLY A 16 12.48 -3.75 1.38
C GLY A 16 11.21 -3.42 2.17
N GLU A 17 11.29 -2.70 3.28
CA GLU A 17 10.13 -2.33 4.08
C GLU A 17 9.27 -1.27 3.36
N THR A 18 8.01 -1.18 3.76
CA THR A 18 7.21 0.04 3.55
C THR A 18 7.34 0.89 4.80
N GLU A 19 7.95 2.06 4.68
CA GLU A 19 8.12 3.02 5.76
C GLU A 19 7.01 4.07 5.73
N PHE A 20 6.42 4.40 6.88
CA PHE A 20 5.57 5.56 7.09
C PHE A 20 6.37 6.63 7.84
N CYS A 21 6.94 7.56 7.08
CA CYS A 21 8.02 8.45 7.54
C CYS A 21 7.63 9.24 8.80
N ASP A 22 6.44 9.84 8.79
CA ASP A 22 5.97 10.70 9.88
C ASP A 22 5.49 9.91 11.10
N LEU A 23 5.19 8.62 10.92
CA LEU A 23 4.70 7.74 11.99
C LEU A 23 5.84 6.96 12.67
N GLY A 24 7.05 6.98 12.12
CA GLY A 24 8.16 6.17 12.60
C GLY A 24 7.88 4.66 12.52
N LEU A 25 7.03 4.24 11.58
CA LEU A 25 6.62 2.84 11.40
C LEU A 25 7.23 2.25 10.15
N ARG A 26 7.67 0.99 10.23
CA ARG A 26 8.15 0.21 9.09
C ARG A 26 7.46 -1.14 9.04
N VAL A 27 7.05 -1.55 7.85
CA VAL A 27 6.36 -2.83 7.61
C VAL A 27 7.22 -3.69 6.69
N GLN A 28 7.77 -4.79 7.24
CA GLN A 28 8.51 -5.78 6.46
C GLN A 28 7.64 -6.38 5.35
N ALA A 29 8.22 -6.58 4.17
CA ALA A 29 7.61 -7.39 3.12
C ALA A 29 7.61 -8.86 3.54
N ARG A 30 6.40 -9.41 3.77
CA ARG A 30 6.20 -10.82 4.10
C ARG A 30 5.19 -11.44 3.16
N ALA A 31 5.50 -12.59 2.57
CA ALA A 31 4.63 -13.24 1.59
C ALA A 31 3.21 -13.40 2.15
N GLY A 32 2.21 -12.97 1.37
CA GLY A 32 0.81 -13.07 1.77
C GLY A 32 0.31 -11.92 2.64
N ARG A 33 1.18 -11.06 3.19
CA ARG A 33 0.76 -9.90 4.00
C ARG A 33 0.14 -8.82 3.11
N LEU A 34 -1.05 -8.38 3.51
CA LEU A 34 -1.76 -7.26 2.91
C LEU A 34 -1.68 -6.04 3.83
N LEU A 35 -0.98 -5.00 3.39
CA LEU A 35 -0.90 -3.71 4.07
C LEU A 35 -2.00 -2.78 3.53
N MET A 36 -2.81 -2.23 4.43
CA MET A 36 -3.96 -1.37 4.10
C MET A 36 -3.88 -0.05 4.86
N PHE A 37 -4.05 1.07 4.16
CA PHE A 37 -4.06 2.40 4.76
C PHE A 37 -4.76 3.44 3.87
N PRO A 38 -5.27 4.55 4.42
CA PRO A 38 -5.84 5.64 3.64
C PRO A 38 -4.75 6.39 2.84
N PRO A 39 -4.99 6.77 1.56
CA PRO A 39 -4.02 7.53 0.76
C PRO A 39 -4.05 9.04 1.10
N TYR A 40 -3.97 9.37 2.39
CA TYR A 40 -3.96 10.75 2.88
C TYR A 40 -2.56 11.17 3.34
N TRP A 41 -2.37 12.48 3.49
CA TRP A 41 -1.09 13.07 3.87
C TRP A 41 -0.54 12.57 5.22
N MET A 42 -1.39 12.10 6.13
CA MET A 42 -0.97 11.51 7.42
C MET A 42 -0.28 10.14 7.28
N TYR A 43 -0.34 9.54 6.09
CA TYR A 43 0.18 8.21 5.78
C TYR A 43 1.18 8.27 4.61
N GLN A 44 1.98 9.33 4.56
CA GLN A 44 3.11 9.39 3.62
C GLN A 44 3.99 8.17 3.83
N HIS A 45 4.26 7.46 2.74
CA HIS A 45 5.00 6.21 2.79
C HIS A 45 6.03 6.12 1.67
N ALA A 46 7.11 5.39 1.95
CA ALA A 46 8.16 5.06 1.02
C ALA A 46 8.35 3.54 0.93
N GLY A 47 8.63 3.04 -0.28
CA GLY A 47 9.16 1.69 -0.44
C GLY A 47 10.67 1.74 -0.33
N LEU A 48 11.21 1.21 0.77
CA LEU A 48 12.67 1.15 0.95
C LEU A 48 13.28 0.11 -0.01
N PRO A 49 14.54 0.31 -0.46
CA PRO A 49 15.21 -0.64 -1.33
C PRO A 49 15.32 -2.01 -0.65
N PRO A 50 14.97 -3.12 -1.34
CA PRO A 50 15.31 -4.45 -0.85
C PRO A 50 16.82 -4.69 -0.94
N LEU A 51 17.37 -5.39 0.04
CA LEU A 51 18.81 -5.69 0.11
C LEU A 51 19.11 -7.18 -0.06
N SER A 52 18.21 -8.08 0.36
CA SER A 52 18.42 -9.53 0.25
C SER A 52 18.02 -10.12 -1.10
N ASN A 53 16.89 -9.70 -1.67
CA ASN A 53 16.32 -10.26 -2.91
C ASN A 53 15.29 -9.31 -3.53
N ASP A 54 14.89 -9.56 -4.78
CA ASP A 54 13.83 -8.80 -5.45
C ASP A 54 12.54 -8.77 -4.63
N LYS A 55 11.88 -7.60 -4.62
CA LYS A 55 10.60 -7.37 -3.93
C LYS A 55 9.47 -7.31 -4.94
N TYR A 56 8.50 -8.20 -4.81
CA TYR A 56 7.29 -8.21 -5.64
C TYR A 56 6.06 -7.77 -4.84
N ILE A 57 5.31 -6.81 -5.39
CA ILE A 57 4.08 -6.31 -4.80
C ILE A 57 2.95 -6.24 -5.81
N LEU A 58 1.73 -6.52 -5.37
CA LEU A 58 0.51 -6.07 -6.05
C LEU A 58 0.00 -4.82 -5.34
N SER A 59 -0.20 -3.74 -6.11
CA SER A 59 -0.73 -2.47 -5.62
C SER A 59 -2.06 -2.15 -6.27
N THR A 60 -3.07 -1.85 -5.47
CA THR A 60 -4.39 -1.41 -5.96
C THR A 60 -5.06 -0.47 -4.97
N TYR A 61 -6.19 0.11 -5.38
CA TYR A 61 -6.95 1.07 -4.59
C TYR A 61 -8.44 0.74 -4.55
N LEU A 62 -9.09 0.96 -3.40
CA LEU A 62 -10.53 1.08 -3.33
C LEU A 62 -10.96 2.45 -3.88
N LEU A 63 -11.95 2.43 -4.77
CA LEU A 63 -12.64 3.61 -5.28
C LEU A 63 -14.13 3.45 -4.98
N PHE A 64 -14.78 4.48 -4.44
CA PHE A 64 -16.23 4.52 -4.44
C PHE A 64 -16.71 4.85 -5.84
N GLN A 65 -17.82 4.20 -6.23
CA GLN A 65 -18.46 4.50 -7.49
C GLN A 65 -19.09 5.90 -7.42
N PRO A 66 -19.07 6.66 -8.52
CA PRO A 66 -19.86 7.87 -8.62
C PRO A 66 -21.35 7.51 -8.40
N SER A 67 -22.06 8.33 -7.62
CA SER A 67 -23.51 8.22 -7.53
C SER A 67 -24.11 8.63 -8.87
N THR A 68 -24.60 7.67 -9.65
CA THR A 68 -25.40 7.97 -10.85
C THR A 68 -26.76 8.47 -10.37
N VAL A 69 -26.95 9.78 -10.30
CA VAL A 69 -28.30 10.35 -10.19
C VAL A 69 -28.89 10.28 -11.60
N PRO A 70 -29.99 9.53 -11.84
CA PRO A 70 -30.66 9.59 -13.12
C PRO A 70 -31.19 11.01 -13.31
N LEU A 71 -30.80 11.66 -14.41
CA LEU A 71 -31.49 12.87 -14.86
C LEU A 71 -32.92 12.44 -15.22
N VAL A 72 -33.87 12.73 -14.34
CA VAL A 72 -35.29 12.73 -14.70
C VAL A 72 -35.44 13.81 -15.77
N ARG A 73 -35.75 13.37 -16.99
CA ARG A 73 -36.15 14.25 -18.09
C ARG A 73 -37.57 14.74 -17.88
#